data_AF-X1LDB8-F1
#
_entry.id   AF-X1LDB8-F1
#
_cell.length_a   1.000
_cell.length_b   1.000
_cell.length_c   1.000
_cell.angle_alpha   90.00
_cell.angle_beta   90.00
_cell.angle_gamma   90.00
#
_symmetry.space_group_name_H-M   'P 1'
#
loop_
_entity.id
_entity.type
_entity.pdbx_description
1 polymer ?
#
loop_
_entity_poly.entity_id
_entity_poly.type
_entity_poly.pdbx_seq_one_letter_code
_entity_poly.pdbx_strand_id
1 'polypeptide(L)'
;MVSKTLAQIIGGDIDVQFTVHNQNQLTNGSLAYANQPDGGISTKAKIDRFNPKYTFANFIVGDCNRLAYAATIEVAENPGHSYNPLFIYSSTGQGKTHLLHAIGHRAISNGLKVAYTSAEQFTNEFVLAIKQG
;
A
#
# COMPACT_ATOMS: atom_id res chain seq x y z
N MET A 1 9.83 13.78 -26.23
CA MET A 1 8.75 14.62 -26.80
C MET A 1 8.94 16.09 -26.42
N VAL A 2 9.06 16.41 -25.13
CA VAL A 2 9.24 17.78 -24.61
C VAL A 2 10.45 18.55 -25.19
N SER A 3 11.64 17.94 -25.24
CA SER A 3 12.85 18.60 -25.76
C SER A 3 12.75 19.03 -27.23
N LYS A 4 12.14 18.19 -28.09
CA LYS A 4 11.96 18.50 -29.52
C LYS A 4 10.99 19.65 -29.74
N THR A 5 9.92 19.70 -28.93
CA THR A 5 8.95 20.81 -28.98
C THR A 5 9.58 22.12 -28.54
N LEU A 6 10.41 22.10 -27.48
CA LEU A 6 11.08 23.31 -26.99
C LEU A 6 12.13 23.84 -27.97
N ALA A 7 12.91 22.96 -28.60
CA ALA A 7 13.85 23.33 -29.66
C ALA A 7 13.14 23.99 -30.86
N GLN A 8 11.94 23.52 -31.23
CA GLN A 8 11.14 24.11 -32.31
C GLN A 8 10.57 25.49 -31.96
N ILE A 9 10.21 25.74 -30.70
CA ILE A 9 9.67 27.04 -30.27
C ILE A 9 10.77 28.09 -30.13
N ILE A 10 11.94 27.69 -29.66
CA ILE A 10 13.02 28.63 -29.30
C ILE A 10 14.03 28.80 -30.45
N GLY A 11 13.98 27.94 -31.48
CA GLY A 11 14.76 28.11 -32.72
C GLY A 11 16.25 27.80 -32.58
N GLY A 12 16.64 27.05 -31.55
CA GLY A 12 18.03 26.68 -31.28
C GLY A 12 18.13 25.35 -30.53
N ASP A 13 19.33 24.80 -30.47
CA ASP A 13 19.59 23.56 -29.73
C ASP A 13 19.64 23.84 -28.23
N ILE A 14 18.92 23.06 -27.43
CA ILE A 14 18.74 23.30 -25.99
C ILE A 14 19.03 22.02 -25.23
N ASP A 15 19.89 22.15 -24.23
CA ASP A 15 20.10 21.12 -23.21
C ASP A 15 19.07 21.28 -22.09
N VAL A 16 18.27 20.23 -21.84
CA VAL A 16 17.14 20.27 -20.90
C VAL A 16 17.49 19.49 -19.64
N GLN A 17 17.64 20.20 -18.53
CA GLN A 17 17.90 19.61 -17.22
C GLN A 17 16.63 19.61 -16.35
N PHE A 18 16.23 18.44 -15.86
CA PHE A 18 15.08 18.30 -14.96
C PHE A 18 15.54 18.24 -13.50
N THR A 19 15.15 19.23 -12.70
CA THR A 19 15.46 19.27 -11.26
C THR A 19 14.19 19.11 -10.44
N VAL A 20 14.11 18.03 -9.66
CA VAL A 20 12.98 17.76 -8.76
C VAL A 20 13.15 18.60 -7.49
N HIS A 21 12.34 19.64 -7.33
CA HIS A 21 12.28 20.41 -6.08
C HIS A 21 11.31 19.74 -5.10
N ASN A 22 11.86 18.99 -4.15
CA ASN A 22 11.09 18.50 -3.00
C ASN A 22 11.06 19.59 -1.92
N GLN A 23 10.24 20.63 -2.11
CA GLN A 23 9.85 21.53 -1.04
C GLN A 23 9.00 20.75 -0.04
N ASN A 24 9.62 20.25 1.04
CA ASN A 24 9.05 20.15 2.38
C ASN A 24 10.04 19.45 3.32
N GLN A 25 11.00 20.22 3.84
CA GLN A 25 11.22 20.16 5.29
C GLN A 25 10.51 21.37 5.88
N LEU A 26 9.62 21.16 6.86
CA LEU A 26 9.60 21.82 8.17
C LEU A 26 8.23 21.63 8.89
N THR A 27 8.34 21.46 10.22
CA THR A 27 7.36 21.68 11.30
C THR A 27 6.29 20.63 11.66
N ASN A 28 6.38 20.21 12.92
CA ASN A 28 5.35 19.60 13.77
C ASN A 28 3.99 20.28 13.62
N GLY A 29 2.93 19.51 13.36
CA GLY A 29 1.56 19.99 13.35
C GLY A 29 0.58 18.84 13.16
N SER A 30 -0.16 18.52 14.21
CA SER A 30 -1.30 17.59 14.22
C SER A 30 -2.25 17.92 13.06
N LEU A 31 -2.44 17.00 12.12
CA LEU A 31 -3.47 17.14 11.08
C LEU A 31 -4.20 15.82 10.88
N ALA A 32 -5.51 15.92 11.00
CA ALA A 32 -6.48 14.86 11.14
C ALA A 32 -6.42 13.85 9.98
N TYR A 33 -6.48 12.57 10.35
CA TYR A 33 -6.79 11.48 9.44
C TYR A 33 -8.23 11.64 8.93
N ALA A 34 -8.38 12.31 7.79
CA ALA A 34 -9.61 12.27 7.03
C ALA A 34 -9.84 10.83 6.54
N ASN A 35 -11.04 10.32 6.80
CA ASN A 35 -11.51 9.02 6.37
C ASN A 35 -11.51 8.95 4.83
N GLN A 36 -10.79 7.99 4.24
CA GLN A 36 -10.90 7.64 2.82
C GLN A 36 -11.18 6.13 2.67
N PRO A 37 -12.36 5.72 2.15
CA PRO A 37 -12.82 4.34 2.05
C PRO A 37 -12.53 3.64 0.70
N ASP A 38 -11.44 3.98 0.03
CA ASP A 38 -11.25 3.72 -1.40
C ASP A 38 -9.88 3.12 -1.72
N GLY A 39 -9.78 1.79 -1.55
CA GLY A 39 -9.31 0.89 -2.62
C GLY A 39 -7.94 1.09 -3.28
N GLY A 40 -7.03 1.92 -2.78
CA GLY A 40 -5.69 2.02 -3.37
C GLY A 40 -4.82 3.14 -2.80
N ILE A 41 -3.59 2.76 -2.48
CA ILE A 41 -2.37 3.57 -2.46
C ILE A 41 -2.28 4.63 -1.34
N SER A 42 -1.68 4.24 -0.21
CA SER A 42 -1.01 5.20 0.67
C SER A 42 0.34 5.56 0.07
N THR A 43 0.41 6.71 -0.61
CA THR A 43 1.67 7.33 -0.98
C THR A 43 2.29 8.02 0.25
N LYS A 44 3.54 7.66 0.54
CA LYS A 44 4.43 8.21 1.59
C LYS A 44 3.96 8.04 3.04
N ALA A 45 4.40 6.97 3.69
CA ALA A 45 4.67 6.99 5.13
C ALA A 45 5.79 6.01 5.51
N LYS A 46 6.86 6.54 6.10
CA LYS A 46 7.80 5.73 6.89
C LYS A 46 7.19 5.57 8.30
N ILE A 47 7.18 4.33 8.78
CA ILE A 47 6.96 3.86 10.17
C ILE A 47 5.52 3.91 10.69
N ASP A 48 4.58 3.33 9.94
CA ASP A 48 3.60 2.39 10.50
C ASP A 48 3.11 1.49 9.35
N ARG A 49 3.73 0.30 9.21
CA ARG A 49 3.44 -0.61 8.08
C ARG A 49 1.97 -1.06 8.03
N PHE A 50 1.25 -0.94 9.15
CA PHE A 50 -0.13 -1.34 9.29
C PHE A 50 -0.94 -0.26 10.02
N ASN A 51 -2.08 0.13 9.44
CA ASN A 51 -3.05 1.00 10.09
C ASN A 51 -3.61 0.33 11.36
N PRO A 52 -3.45 0.92 12.57
CA PRO A 52 -3.88 0.32 13.84
C PRO A 52 -5.40 0.18 13.98
N LYS A 53 -6.20 0.86 13.15
CA LYS A 53 -7.66 0.73 13.16
C LYS A 53 -8.14 -0.56 12.48
N TYR A 54 -7.34 -1.13 11.58
CA TYR A 54 -7.73 -2.26 10.75
C TYR A 54 -7.37 -3.59 11.41
N THR A 55 -8.05 -3.90 12.51
CA THR A 55 -7.91 -5.16 13.26
C THR A 55 -9.13 -6.05 13.07
N PHE A 56 -9.01 -7.36 13.36
CA PHE A 56 -10.16 -8.27 13.32
C PHE A 56 -11.29 -7.82 14.26
N ALA A 57 -10.94 -7.28 15.44
CA ALA A 57 -11.90 -6.79 16.42
C ALA A 57 -12.78 -5.64 15.89
N ASN A 58 -12.25 -4.83 14.96
CA ASN A 58 -12.97 -3.71 14.36
C ASN A 58 -13.63 -4.07 13.01
N PHE A 59 -13.57 -5.33 12.57
CA PHE A 59 -14.17 -5.76 11.33
C PHE A 59 -15.60 -6.28 11.57
N ILE A 60 -16.59 -5.70 10.89
CA ILE A 60 -17.98 -6.13 11.02
C ILE A 60 -18.25 -7.33 10.12
N VAL A 61 -18.61 -8.45 10.74
CA VAL A 61 -18.92 -9.70 10.05
C VAL A 61 -20.40 -9.78 9.72
N GLY A 62 -20.71 -10.09 8.47
CA GLY A 62 -22.06 -10.37 7.98
C GLY A 62 -22.03 -11.46 6.92
N ASP A 63 -23.19 -11.93 6.47
CA ASP A 63 -23.25 -13.09 5.59
C ASP A 63 -22.52 -12.90 4.26
N CYS A 64 -22.46 -11.66 3.75
CA CYS A 64 -21.73 -11.31 2.53
C CYS A 64 -20.20 -11.38 2.65
N ASN A 65 -19.64 -11.35 3.87
CA ASN A 65 -18.19 -11.34 4.10
C ASN A 65 -17.71 -12.45 5.05
N ARG A 66 -18.62 -13.26 5.59
CA ARG A 66 -18.35 -14.32 6.56
C ARG A 66 -17.31 -15.32 6.08
N LEU A 67 -17.39 -15.73 4.81
CA LEU A 67 -16.42 -16.67 4.23
C LEU A 67 -15.01 -16.08 4.18
N ALA A 68 -14.88 -14.84 3.67
CA ALA A 68 -13.60 -14.15 3.61
C ALA A 68 -13.01 -13.93 5.02
N TYR A 69 -13.85 -13.50 5.96
CA TYR A 69 -13.46 -13.34 7.35
C TYR A 69 -12.95 -14.66 7.96
N ALA A 70 -13.70 -15.75 7.83
CA ALA A 70 -13.31 -17.06 8.35
C ALA A 70 -11.97 -17.54 7.76
N ALA A 71 -11.79 -17.42 6.44
CA ALA A 71 -10.53 -17.77 5.78
C ALA A 71 -9.35 -16.91 6.27
N THR A 72 -9.57 -15.61 6.51
CA THR A 72 -8.53 -14.71 7.02
C THR A 72 -8.14 -15.01 8.47
N ILE A 73 -9.09 -15.42 9.32
CA ILE A 73 -8.80 -15.87 10.68
C ILE A 73 -7.94 -17.14 10.62
N GLU A 74 -8.35 -18.13 9.82
CA GLU A 74 -7.63 -19.39 9.71
C GLU A 74 -6.18 -19.20 9.24
N VAL A 75 -5.94 -18.34 8.24
CA VAL A 75 -4.59 -18.02 7.76
C VAL A 75 -3.77 -17.24 8.77
N ALA A 76 -4.41 -16.41 9.60
CA ALA A 76 -3.71 -15.65 10.63
C ALA A 76 -3.32 -16.51 11.85
N GLU A 77 -4.15 -17.49 12.21
CA GLU A 77 -3.87 -18.44 13.30
C GLU A 77 -2.91 -19.56 12.86
N ASN A 78 -3.06 -20.07 11.63
CA ASN A 78 -2.23 -21.15 11.06
C ASN A 78 -1.55 -20.74 9.74
N PRO A 79 -0.58 -19.78 9.75
CA PRO A 79 0.04 -19.28 8.52
C PRO A 79 0.72 -20.38 7.71
N GLY A 80 0.38 -20.47 6.42
CA GLY A 80 1.00 -21.42 5.48
C GLY A 80 0.45 -22.84 5.52
N HIS A 81 -0.51 -23.15 6.39
CA HIS A 81 -1.09 -24.49 6.50
C HIS A 81 -2.41 -24.61 5.73
N SER A 82 -3.47 -23.96 6.22
CA SER A 82 -4.81 -24.16 5.69
C SER A 82 -4.99 -23.58 4.29
N TYR A 83 -4.32 -22.46 3.99
CA TYR A 83 -4.29 -21.85 2.67
C TYR A 83 -2.94 -21.21 2.38
N ASN A 84 -2.37 -21.49 1.22
CA ASN A 84 -1.22 -20.79 0.68
C ASN A 84 -1.20 -20.92 -0.86
N PRO A 85 -1.53 -19.86 -1.62
CA PRO A 85 -1.88 -18.51 -1.16
C PRO A 85 -3.34 -18.36 -0.71
N LEU A 86 -3.61 -17.32 0.09
CA LEU A 86 -4.96 -16.78 0.28
C LEU A 86 -5.19 -15.61 -0.69
N PHE A 87 -6.25 -15.68 -1.49
CA PHE A 87 -6.62 -14.64 -2.44
C PHE A 87 -8.02 -14.09 -2.16
N ILE A 88 -8.14 -12.79 -1.89
CA ILE A 88 -9.41 -12.12 -1.58
C ILE A 88 -9.75 -11.16 -2.72
N TYR A 89 -10.90 -11.37 -3.37
CA TYR A 89 -11.37 -10.55 -4.47
C TYR A 89 -12.79 -10.04 -4.24
N SER A 90 -13.02 -8.77 -4.54
CA SER A 90 -14.31 -8.11 -4.45
C SER A 90 -14.24 -6.71 -5.08
N SER A 91 -15.39 -6.06 -5.27
CA SER A 91 -15.46 -4.62 -5.54
C SER A 91 -14.80 -3.77 -4.45
N THR A 92 -14.61 -2.48 -4.72
CA THR A 92 -14.08 -1.50 -3.76
C THR A 92 -14.96 -1.39 -2.51
N GLY A 93 -14.38 -0.96 -1.38
CA GLY A 93 -15.11 -0.74 -0.13
C GLY A 93 -15.53 -2.00 0.66
N GLN A 94 -15.27 -3.21 0.18
CA GLN A 94 -15.70 -4.45 0.84
C GLN A 94 -14.69 -5.02 1.87
N GLY A 95 -13.75 -4.20 2.34
CA GLY A 95 -12.88 -4.58 3.46
C GLY A 95 -11.62 -5.39 3.13
N LYS A 96 -11.23 -5.55 1.85
CA LYS A 96 -9.99 -6.28 1.47
C LYS A 96 -8.74 -5.80 2.20
N THR A 97 -8.50 -4.49 2.17
CA THR A 97 -7.34 -3.86 2.84
C THR A 97 -7.43 -4.01 4.36
N HIS A 98 -8.64 -3.94 4.93
CA HIS A 98 -8.85 -4.14 6.36
C HIS A 98 -8.47 -5.56 6.78
N LEU A 99 -8.98 -6.57 6.08
CA LEU A 99 -8.68 -7.98 6.38
C LEU A 99 -7.18 -8.28 6.24
N LEU A 100 -6.53 -7.75 5.20
CA LEU A 100 -5.09 -7.93 4.98
C LEU A 100 -4.25 -7.31 6.11
N HIS A 101 -4.64 -6.12 6.59
CA HIS A 101 -4.02 -5.51 7.76
C HIS A 101 -4.28 -6.30 9.04
N ALA A 102 -5.49 -6.82 9.21
CA ALA A 102 -5.87 -7.59 10.39
C ALA A 102 -5.05 -8.89 10.51
N ILE A 103 -4.80 -9.59 9.40
CA ILE A 103 -3.86 -10.72 9.33
C ILE A 103 -2.46 -10.27 9.77
N GLY A 104 -1.97 -9.14 9.23
CA GLY A 104 -0.66 -8.62 9.56
C GLY A 104 -0.49 -8.30 11.05
N HIS A 105 -1.47 -7.64 11.66
CA HIS A 105 -1.49 -7.35 13.10
C HIS A 105 -1.45 -8.64 13.93
N ARG A 106 -2.27 -9.64 13.58
CA ARG A 106 -2.29 -10.93 14.28
C ARG A 106 -0.95 -11.68 14.15
N ALA A 107 -0.38 -11.71 12.95
CA ALA A 107 0.90 -12.35 12.71
C ALA A 107 2.03 -11.64 13.50
N ILE A 108 2.04 -10.31 13.55
CA ILE A 108 2.99 -9.54 14.37
C ILE A 108 2.80 -9.83 15.86
N SER A 109 1.56 -9.88 16.36
CA SER A 109 1.31 -10.20 17.78
C SER A 109 1.77 -11.61 18.15
N ASN A 110 1.82 -12.52 17.18
CA ASN A 110 2.34 -13.88 17.32
C ASN A 110 3.87 -13.96 17.12
N GLY A 111 4.56 -12.81 17.03
CA GLY A 111 6.02 -12.74 16.90
C GLY A 111 6.56 -13.03 15.50
N LEU A 112 5.69 -13.08 14.48
CA LEU A 112 6.11 -13.35 13.10
C LEU A 112 6.65 -12.10 12.42
N LYS A 113 7.59 -12.31 11.51
CA LYS A 113 8.08 -11.25 10.61
C LYS A 113 7.11 -11.09 9.45
N VAL A 114 6.56 -9.88 9.30
CA VAL A 114 5.54 -9.60 8.28
C VAL A 114 6.01 -8.50 7.33
N ALA A 115 5.78 -8.73 6.03
CA ALA A 115 5.93 -7.74 4.98
C ALA A 115 4.55 -7.40 4.40
N TYR A 116 4.30 -6.12 4.19
CA TYR A 116 3.10 -5.62 3.53
C TYR A 116 3.51 -4.56 2.51
N THR A 117 2.99 -4.68 1.31
CA THR A 117 3.26 -3.76 0.20
C THR A 117 2.09 -3.79 -0.78
N SER A 118 1.88 -2.68 -1.50
CA SER A 118 0.95 -2.68 -2.63
C SER A 118 1.64 -3.26 -3.86
N ALA A 119 0.86 -3.77 -4.82
CA ALA A 119 1.40 -4.27 -6.09
C ALA A 119 2.17 -3.17 -6.86
N GLU A 120 1.69 -1.93 -6.80
CA GLU A 120 2.36 -0.78 -7.38
C GLU A 120 3.71 -0.51 -6.71
N GLN A 121 3.75 -0.46 -5.37
CA GLN A 121 4.99 -0.22 -4.62
C GLN A 121 5.99 -1.34 -4.89
N PHE A 122 5.55 -2.60 -4.86
CA PHE A 122 6.38 -3.74 -5.22
C PHE A 122 6.95 -3.62 -6.63
N THR A 123 6.11 -3.24 -7.61
CA THR A 123 6.55 -3.07 -9.01
C THR A 123 7.58 -1.95 -9.14
N ASN A 124 7.36 -0.82 -8.46
CA ASN A 124 8.30 0.30 -8.46
C ASN A 124 9.65 -0.08 -7.84
N GLU A 125 9.62 -0.71 -6.65
CA GLU A 125 10.83 -1.18 -5.97
C GLU A 125 11.57 -2.23 -6.81
N PHE A 126 10.85 -3.14 -7.45
CA PHE A 126 11.41 -4.17 -8.32
C PHE A 126 12.12 -3.56 -9.54
N VAL A 127 11.48 -2.60 -10.23
CA VAL A 127 12.09 -1.90 -11.38
C VAL A 127 13.34 -1.11 -10.96
N LEU A 128 13.30 -0.45 -9.80
CA LEU A 128 14.46 0.27 -9.27
C LEU A 128 15.61 -0.68 -8.93
N ALA A 129 15.31 -1.82 -8.30
CA ALA A 129 16.32 -2.82 -7.95
C ALA A 129 17.04 -3.38 -9.18
N ILE A 130 16.32 -3.63 -10.29
CA ILE A 130 16.92 -4.10 -11.55
C ILE A 130 17.77 -3.02 -12.22
N LYS A 131 17.40 -1.74 -12.13
CA LYS A 131 18.15 -0.65 -12.77
C LYS A 131 19.45 -0.29 -12.06
N GLN A 132 19.52 -0.56 -10.75
CA GLN A 132 20.65 -0.17 -9.90
C GLN A 132 21.56 -1.34 -9.52
N GLY A 133 21.13 -2.58 -9.73
CA GLY A 133 21.97 -3.78 -9.69
C GLY A 133 22.64 -4.04 -11.02
#